data_AF-A0A925FLX9-F1
#
_entry.id   AF-A0A925FLX9-F1
#
_cell.length_a   1.000
_cell.length_b   1.000
_cell.length_c   1.000
_cell.angle_alpha   90.00
_cell.angle_beta   90.00
_cell.angle_gamma   90.00
#
_symmetry.space_group_name_H-M   'P 1'
#
loop_
_entity.id
_entity.type
_entity.pdbx_description
1 polymer ?
#
loop_
_entity_poly.entity_id
_entity_poly.type
_entity_poly.pdbx_seq_one_letter_code
_entity_poly.pdbx_strand_id
1 'polypeptide(L)'
;GAATEMLGGTPSQAGHADALAQQGTLGLVCDPLGGLVELPCVFRNATGAAIALAAVEMALAGITFAIPADEVIDVMGEIGRSMDVRYRETAGGGLAATPTGRRLARERLVQIKKGGA
;
A
#
# COMPACT_ATOMS: atom_id res chain seq x y z
N GLY A 1 -12.29 7.62 4.83
CA GLY A 1 -13.49 7.39 5.67
C GLY A 1 -13.40 8.03 7.05
N ALA A 2 -12.91 7.30 8.06
CA ALA A 2 -13.06 7.68 9.48
C ALA A 2 -12.53 9.08 9.85
N ALA A 3 -11.34 9.46 9.38
CA ALA A 3 -10.78 10.79 9.67
C ALA A 3 -11.66 11.93 9.12
N THR A 4 -12.27 11.74 7.94
CA THR A 4 -13.21 12.70 7.35
C THR A 4 -14.43 12.89 8.24
N GLU A 5 -15.00 11.80 8.74
CA GLU A 5 -16.16 11.83 9.66
C GLU A 5 -15.81 12.50 10.99
N MET A 6 -14.65 12.16 11.58
CA MET A 6 -14.17 12.78 12.83
C MET A 6 -13.98 14.30 12.71
N LEU A 7 -13.69 14.80 11.50
CA LEU A 7 -13.54 16.21 11.20
C LEU A 7 -14.85 16.89 10.78
N GLY A 8 -15.99 16.20 10.90
CA GLY A 8 -17.32 16.74 10.60
C GLY A 8 -17.74 16.65 9.14
N GLY A 9 -17.04 15.85 8.33
CA GLY A 9 -17.42 15.59 6.94
C GLY A 9 -18.69 14.76 6.82
N THR A 10 -19.43 15.00 5.74
CA THR A 10 -20.64 14.22 5.40
C THR A 10 -20.31 12.80 4.95
N PRO A 11 -21.27 11.86 4.95
CA PRO A 11 -21.07 10.53 4.39
C PRO A 11 -20.58 10.53 2.94
N SER A 12 -21.06 11.48 2.12
CA SER A 12 -20.59 11.65 0.74
C SER A 12 -19.12 12.06 0.67
N GLN A 13 -18.67 12.97 1.54
CA GLN A 13 -17.26 13.36 1.62
C GLN A 13 -16.39 12.22 2.13
N ALA A 14 -16.88 11.43 3.10
CA ALA A 14 -16.17 10.24 3.56
C ALA A 14 -15.96 9.22 2.42
N GLY A 15 -16.97 9.05 1.56
CA GLY A 15 -16.88 8.23 0.35
C GLY A 15 -15.87 8.76 -0.67
N HIS A 16 -15.87 10.08 -0.95
CA HIS A 16 -14.86 10.68 -1.84
C HIS A 16 -13.44 10.57 -1.29
N ALA A 17 -13.24 10.81 0.01
CA ALA A 17 -11.94 10.64 0.66
C ALA A 17 -11.46 9.18 0.57
N ASP A 18 -12.37 8.23 0.72
CA ASP A 18 -12.05 6.81 0.61
C ASP A 18 -11.64 6.43 -0.82
N ALA A 19 -12.46 6.82 -1.81
CA ALA A 19 -12.16 6.60 -3.23
C ALA A 19 -10.79 7.18 -3.63
N LEU A 20 -10.46 8.38 -3.16
CA LEU A 20 -9.18 9.04 -3.42
C LEU A 20 -8.00 8.32 -2.77
N ALA A 21 -8.14 7.96 -1.49
CA ALA A 21 -7.08 7.27 -0.76
C ALA A 21 -6.77 5.90 -1.40
N GLN A 22 -7.80 5.16 -1.82
CA GLN A 22 -7.64 3.89 -2.51
C GLN A 22 -7.01 4.07 -3.89
N GLN A 23 -7.43 5.06 -4.68
CA GLN A 23 -6.79 5.39 -5.96
C GLN A 23 -5.29 5.68 -5.84
N GLY A 24 -4.86 6.33 -4.75
CA GLY A 24 -3.45 6.59 -4.47
C GLY A 24 -2.59 5.34 -4.21
N THR A 25 -3.23 4.17 -4.06
CA THR A 25 -2.55 2.90 -3.75
C THR A 25 -2.91 1.75 -4.70
N LEU A 26 -3.65 2.02 -5.79
CA LEU A 26 -3.98 1.03 -6.81
C LEU A 26 -2.71 0.40 -7.42
N GLY A 27 -2.71 -0.94 -7.50
CA GLY A 27 -1.63 -1.70 -8.13
C GLY A 27 -0.30 -1.74 -7.37
N LEU A 28 -0.27 -1.33 -6.10
CA LEU A 28 0.91 -1.51 -5.26
C LEU A 28 1.27 -3.00 -5.15
N VAL A 29 2.42 -3.37 -5.71
CA VAL A 29 3.00 -4.72 -5.58
C VAL A 29 3.44 -4.98 -4.14
N CYS A 30 3.35 -6.21 -3.64
CA CYS A 30 3.88 -6.57 -2.32
C CYS A 30 4.96 -7.62 -2.50
N ASP A 31 6.22 -7.22 -2.68
CA ASP A 31 7.31 -8.19 -2.63
C ASP A 31 8.55 -7.60 -1.95
N PRO A 32 8.55 -7.59 -0.60
CA PRO A 32 9.44 -6.77 0.17
C PRO A 32 10.85 -7.38 0.28
N LEU A 33 11.80 -6.54 0.68
CA LEU A 33 13.20 -6.90 0.81
C LEU A 33 13.39 -8.20 1.62
N GLY A 34 13.88 -9.25 0.97
CA GLY A 34 14.17 -10.53 1.62
C GLY A 34 12.96 -11.20 2.27
N GLY A 35 11.74 -10.88 1.84
CA GLY A 35 10.50 -11.39 2.45
C GLY A 35 10.19 -10.79 3.83
N LEU A 36 10.82 -9.68 4.20
CA LEU A 36 10.69 -9.06 5.52
C LEU A 36 9.70 -7.90 5.52
N VAL A 37 9.02 -7.68 6.64
CA VAL A 37 8.11 -6.54 6.85
C VAL A 37 8.89 -5.30 7.33
N GLU A 38 9.88 -4.89 6.56
CA GLU A 38 10.76 -3.75 6.90
C GLU A 38 10.79 -2.75 5.74
N LEU A 39 11.45 -3.12 4.64
CA LEU A 39 11.58 -2.31 3.44
C LEU A 39 10.75 -2.92 2.29
N PRO A 40 9.79 -2.18 1.70
CA PRO A 40 9.45 -0.77 1.89
C PRO A 40 8.27 -0.56 2.86
N CYS A 41 7.88 -1.59 3.63
CA CYS A 41 6.64 -1.60 4.42
C CYS A 41 6.54 -0.42 5.39
N VAL A 42 7.62 -0.05 6.08
CA VAL A 42 7.62 1.09 7.01
C VAL A 42 7.36 2.40 6.26
N PHE A 43 8.05 2.60 5.12
CA PHE A 43 7.83 3.78 4.29
C PHE A 43 6.41 3.84 3.74
N ARG A 44 5.85 2.70 3.32
CA ARG A 44 4.47 2.61 2.83
C ARG A 44 3.43 2.98 3.88
N ASN A 45 3.65 2.69 5.15
CA ASN A 45 2.76 3.16 6.22
C ASN A 45 2.76 4.69 6.30
N ALA A 46 3.94 5.31 6.27
CA ALA A 46 4.06 6.77 6.28
C ALA A 46 3.41 7.40 5.04
N THR A 47 3.68 6.85 3.85
CA THR A 47 3.06 7.32 2.59
C THR A 47 1.55 7.12 2.60
N GLY A 48 1.05 5.98 3.09
CA GLY A 48 -0.38 5.71 3.20
C GLY A 48 -1.10 6.71 4.11
N ALA A 49 -0.49 7.06 5.25
CA ALA A 49 -1.00 8.11 6.13
C ALA A 49 -1.05 9.48 5.43
N ALA A 50 0.01 9.86 4.71
CA ALA A 50 0.04 11.12 3.96
C ALA A 50 -1.02 11.17 2.83
N ILE A 51 -1.19 10.06 2.10
CA ILE A 51 -2.24 9.92 1.07
C ILE A 51 -3.63 10.08 1.70
N ALA A 52 -3.89 9.41 2.83
CA ALA A 52 -5.16 9.49 3.52
C ALA A 52 -5.47 10.93 3.97
N LEU A 53 -4.50 11.64 4.55
CA LEU A 53 -4.67 13.04 4.94
C LEU A 53 -4.96 13.95 3.74
N ALA A 54 -4.21 13.79 2.64
CA ALA A 54 -4.47 14.55 1.42
C ALA A 54 -5.89 14.29 0.88
N ALA A 55 -6.35 13.04 0.89
CA ALA A 55 -7.71 12.67 0.47
C ALA A 55 -8.80 13.26 1.37
N VAL A 56 -8.57 13.29 2.68
CA VAL A 56 -9.47 13.91 3.66
C VAL A 56 -9.59 15.41 3.40
N GLU A 57 -8.48 16.12 3.25
CA GLU A 57 -8.46 17.56 2.99
C GLU A 57 -9.20 17.90 1.68
N MET A 58 -8.94 17.15 0.61
CA MET A 58 -9.62 17.35 -0.67
C MET A 58 -11.14 17.16 -0.55
N ALA A 59 -11.59 16.10 0.12
CA ALA A 59 -13.01 15.83 0.30
C ALA A 59 -13.69 16.89 1.19
N LEU A 60 -13.04 17.33 2.28
CA LEU A 60 -13.57 18.38 3.15
C LEU A 60 -13.62 19.74 2.46
N ALA A 61 -12.70 20.01 1.53
CA ALA A 61 -12.74 21.17 0.64
C ALA A 61 -13.87 21.14 -0.40
N GLY A 62 -14.69 20.07 -0.42
CA GLY A 62 -15.81 19.91 -1.34
C GLY A 62 -15.41 19.44 -2.75
N ILE A 63 -14.17 18.95 -2.92
CA ILE A 63 -13.75 18.34 -4.17
C ILE A 63 -14.47 17.00 -4.30
N THR A 64 -15.24 16.87 -5.38
CA THR A 64 -15.94 15.64 -5.73
C THR A 64 -15.17 14.89 -6.79
N PHE A 65 -15.16 13.56 -6.68
CA PHE A 65 -14.54 12.67 -7.66
C PHE A 65 -15.60 11.90 -8.42
N ALA A 66 -15.38 11.77 -9.73
CA ALA A 66 -16.34 11.18 -10.65
C ALA A 66 -16.51 9.67 -10.47
N ILE A 67 -15.46 8.97 -10.04
CA ILE A 67 -15.48 7.51 -9.83
C ILE A 67 -15.86 7.23 -8.37
N PRO A 68 -16.99 6.56 -8.10
CA PRO A 68 -17.40 6.16 -6.76
C PRO A 68 -16.42 5.19 -6.10
N ALA A 69 -16.43 5.14 -4.76
CA ALA A 69 -15.56 4.25 -3.99
C ALA A 69 -15.75 2.76 -4.35
N ASP A 70 -17.00 2.34 -4.60
CA ASP A 70 -17.31 0.95 -4.97
C ASP A 70 -16.60 0.52 -6.27
N GLU A 71 -16.61 1.39 -7.29
CA GLU A 71 -15.92 1.12 -8.56
C GLU A 71 -14.40 1.07 -8.36
N VAL A 72 -13.84 1.93 -7.50
CA VAL A 72 -12.41 1.87 -7.14
C VAL A 72 -12.06 0.55 -6.45
N ILE A 73 -12.93 0.06 -5.57
CA ILE A 73 -12.78 -1.24 -4.89
C ILE A 73 -12.82 -2.39 -5.90
N ASP A 74 -13.76 -2.36 -6.84
CA ASP A 74 -13.87 -3.37 -7.90
C ASP A 74 -12.60 -3.42 -8.76
N VAL A 75 -12.10 -2.26 -9.18
CA VAL A 75 -10.84 -2.12 -9.92
C VAL A 75 -9.66 -2.62 -9.09
N MET A 76 -9.61 -2.31 -7.78
CA MET A 76 -8.55 -2.81 -6.91
C MET A 76 -8.55 -4.34 -6.84
N GLY A 77 -9.74 -4.95 -6.75
CA GLY A 77 -9.91 -6.40 -6.79
C GLY A 77 -9.50 -7.01 -8.13
N GLU A 78 -9.84 -6.37 -9.26
CA GLU A 78 -9.45 -6.80 -10.59
C GLU A 78 -7.91 -6.80 -10.73
N ILE A 79 -7.26 -5.68 -10.40
CA ILE A 79 -5.81 -5.54 -10.45
C ILE A 79 -5.13 -6.61 -9.60
N GLY A 80 -5.63 -6.84 -8.37
CA GLY A 80 -5.08 -7.85 -7.47
C GLY A 80 -5.18 -9.28 -8.03
N ARG A 81 -6.28 -9.61 -8.71
CA ARG A 81 -6.46 -10.92 -9.38
C ARG A 81 -5.55 -11.09 -10.60
N SER A 82 -5.38 -10.02 -11.37
CA SER A 82 -4.55 -9.99 -12.58
C SER A 82 -3.05 -9.85 -12.30
N MET A 83 -2.67 -9.53 -11.06
CA MET A 83 -1.27 -9.35 -10.68
C MET A 83 -0.49 -10.66 -10.77
N ASP A 84 0.66 -10.62 -11.46
CA ASP A 84 1.60 -11.74 -11.55
C ASP A 84 1.98 -12.22 -10.15
N VAL A 85 1.96 -13.53 -9.95
CA VAL A 85 2.23 -14.17 -8.66
C VAL A 85 3.56 -13.75 -8.05
N ARG A 86 4.58 -13.43 -8.88
CA ARG A 86 5.90 -12.98 -8.42
C ARG A 86 5.88 -11.65 -7.67
N TYR A 87 4.81 -10.88 -7.80
CA TYR A 87 4.62 -9.59 -7.11
C TYR A 87 3.68 -9.69 -5.91
N ARG A 88 3.29 -10.91 -5.51
CA ARG A 88 2.33 -11.23 -4.45
C ARG A 88 2.99 -12.00 -3.28
N GLU A 89 3.96 -11.35 -2.66
CA GLU A 89 4.60 -11.75 -1.40
C GLU A 89 5.34 -13.09 -1.48
N THR A 90 5.87 -13.41 -2.67
CA THR A 90 6.58 -14.68 -2.92
C THR A 90 8.09 -14.59 -2.73
N ALA A 91 8.64 -13.41 -2.43
CA ALA A 91 10.05 -13.08 -2.49
C ALA A 91 10.72 -13.39 -3.85
N GLY A 92 9.93 -13.36 -4.93
CA GLY A 92 10.30 -13.84 -6.27
C GLY A 92 10.47 -12.73 -7.32
N GLY A 93 9.96 -11.54 -7.04
CA GLY A 93 9.94 -10.35 -7.89
C GLY A 93 10.24 -9.08 -7.10
N GLY A 94 9.58 -7.96 -7.44
CA GLY A 94 9.67 -6.67 -6.74
C GLY A 94 11.03 -6.28 -6.17
N LEU A 95 11.06 -5.82 -4.92
CA LEU A 95 12.31 -5.44 -4.24
C LEU A 95 13.12 -6.65 -3.79
N ALA A 96 12.46 -7.76 -3.47
CA ALA A 96 13.11 -9.01 -3.06
C ALA A 96 14.10 -9.52 -4.11
N ALA A 97 13.74 -9.44 -5.40
CA ALA A 97 14.52 -9.95 -6.51
C ALA A 97 15.64 -9.00 -6.98
N THR A 98 15.73 -7.79 -6.44
CA THR A 98 16.81 -6.85 -6.79
C THR A 98 18.18 -7.43 -6.40
N PRO A 99 19.29 -7.06 -7.09
CA PRO A 99 20.63 -7.55 -6.73
C PRO A 99 20.99 -7.26 -5.27
N THR A 100 20.70 -6.04 -4.80
CA THR A 100 20.90 -5.64 -3.40
C THR A 100 19.97 -6.41 -2.47
N GLY A 101 18.72 -6.63 -2.86
CA GLY A 101 17.77 -7.37 -2.03
C GLY A 101 18.17 -8.81 -1.80
N ARG A 102 18.59 -9.50 -2.86
CA ARG A 102 19.13 -10.86 -2.79
C ARG A 102 20.41 -10.93 -1.96
N ARG A 103 21.30 -9.93 -2.06
CA ARG A 103 22.53 -9.86 -1.27
C ARG A 103 22.22 -9.72 0.23
N LEU A 104 21.40 -8.74 0.60
CA LEU A 104 21.03 -8.46 1.99
C LEU A 104 20.28 -9.64 2.64
N ALA A 105 19.38 -10.29 1.89
CA ALA A 105 18.68 -11.49 2.36
C ALA A 105 19.67 -12.61 2.72
N ARG A 106 20.67 -12.87 1.86
CA ARG A 106 21.72 -13.86 2.13
C ARG A 106 22.58 -13.48 3.34
N GLU A 107 23.00 -12.22 3.45
CA GLU A 107 23.81 -11.74 4.57
C GLU A 107 23.08 -11.91 5.91
N ARG A 108 21.79 -11.56 5.98
CA ARG A 108 20.99 -11.78 7.20
C ARG A 108 20.73 -13.25 7.51
N LEU A 109 20.50 -14.10 6.51
CA LEU A 109 20.39 -15.56 6.73
C LEU A 109 21.67 -16.14 7.34
N VAL A 110 22.83 -15.62 6.95
CA VAL A 110 24.12 -15.99 7.56
C VAL A 110 24.20 -15.53 9.02
N GLN A 111 23.69 -14.33 9.35
CA GLN A 111 23.66 -13.84 10.74
C GLN A 111 22.71 -14.65 11.63
N ILE A 112 21.52 -15.00 11.16
CA ILE A 112 20.57 -15.85 11.89
C ILE A 112 21.18 -17.23 12.18
N LYS A 113 21.84 -17.85 11.19
CA LYS A 113 22.54 -19.14 11.40
C LYS A 113 23.68 -19.06 12.40
N LYS A 114 24.32 -17.90 12.55
CA LYS A 114 25.42 -17.68 13.51
C LYS A 114 24.93 -17.32 14.92
N GLY A 115 23.80 -16.63 15.04
CA GLY A 115 23.22 -16.22 16.34
C GLY A 115 22.29 -17.26 16.98
N GLY A 116 21.94 -18.33 16.25
CA GLY A 116 21.16 -19.46 16.76
C GLY A 116 22.00 -20.69 17.16
N ALA A 117 23.32 -20.54 17.31
CA ALA A 117 24.25 -21.56 17.79
C ALA A 117 24.80 -21.17 19.17
#